data_AF-A0A6P5CCQ0-F1
#
_entry.id   AF-A0A6P5CCQ0-F1
#
_cell.length_a   1.000
_cell.length_b   1.000
_cell.length_c   1.000
_cell.angle_alpha   90.00
_cell.angle_beta   90.00
_cell.angle_gamma   90.00
#
_symmetry.space_group_name_H-M   'P 1'
#
loop_
_entity.id
_entity.type
_entity.pdbx_description
1 polymer ?
#
loop_
_entity_poly.entity_id
_entity_poly.type
_entity_poly.pdbx_seq_one_letter_code
_entity_poly.pdbx_strand_id
1 'polypeptide(L)'
;MKLNRAKGKEAMHTCLKQNAYREALSDLQSPLNPCVILSELYVEKCKYMDSKMKPLWLVYNNKVFGEDSVGVIFKNGDDLRQDMLTLQMLRLMDLLWKEAGLDLR
;
A
#
# COMPACT_ATOMS: atom_id res chain seq x y z
N MET A 1 -15.73 5.37 21.72
CA MET A 1 -14.98 4.71 20.61
C MET A 1 -14.70 5.63 19.42
N LYS A 2 -15.70 6.29 18.79
CA LYS A 2 -15.48 7.16 17.61
C LYS A 2 -14.49 8.31 17.82
N LEU A 3 -14.53 8.97 19.00
CA LEU A 3 -13.61 10.07 19.34
C LEU A 3 -12.14 9.62 19.41
N ASN A 4 -11.88 8.40 19.89
CA ASN A 4 -10.52 7.87 20.02
C ASN A 4 -9.93 7.50 18.66
N ARG A 5 -10.77 7.06 17.71
CA ARG A 5 -10.36 6.79 16.33
C ARG A 5 -10.02 8.05 15.55
N ALA A 6 -10.79 9.12 15.74
CA ALA A 6 -10.50 10.43 15.14
C ALA A 6 -9.14 10.96 15.62
N LYS A 7 -8.91 10.94 16.94
CA LYS A 7 -7.62 11.33 17.54
C LYS A 7 -6.45 10.46 17.04
N GLY A 8 -6.66 9.15 16.91
CA GLY A 8 -5.63 8.24 16.37
C GLY A 8 -5.27 8.52 14.92
N LYS A 9 -6.27 8.84 14.07
CA LYS A 9 -6.04 9.23 12.68
C LYS A 9 -5.27 10.55 12.60
N GLU A 10 -5.66 11.52 13.40
CA GLU A 10 -4.97 12.81 13.48
C GLU A 10 -3.52 12.65 13.96
N ALA A 11 -3.28 11.83 14.99
CA ALA A 11 -1.93 11.52 15.46
C ALA A 11 -1.06 10.87 14.37
N MET A 12 -1.62 9.93 13.59
CA MET A 12 -0.94 9.34 12.44
C MET A 12 -0.57 10.41 11.40
N HIS A 13 -1.51 11.31 11.08
CA HIS A 13 -1.28 12.38 10.10
C HIS A 13 -0.21 13.36 10.56
N THR A 14 -0.23 13.74 11.84
CA THR A 14 0.80 14.61 12.44
C THR A 14 2.18 13.97 12.40
N CYS A 15 2.27 12.65 12.68
CA CYS A 15 3.53 11.91 12.60
C CYS A 15 4.09 11.87 11.17
N LEU A 16 3.25 11.52 10.18
CA LEU A 16 3.66 11.44 8.77
C LEU A 16 4.07 12.80 8.17
N LYS A 17 3.64 13.92 8.78
CA LYS A 17 4.02 15.28 8.36
C LYS A 17 5.38 15.73 8.91
N GLN A 18 6.00 14.99 9.82
CA GLN A 18 7.34 15.29 10.32
C GLN A 18 8.39 15.08 9.21
N ASN A 19 9.37 15.99 9.12
CA ASN A 19 10.38 15.96 8.05
C ASN A 19 11.11 14.61 7.93
N ALA A 20 11.49 14.01 9.08
CA ALA A 20 12.18 12.72 9.09
C ALA A 20 11.38 11.60 8.40
N TYR A 21 10.05 11.53 8.64
CA TYR A 21 9.19 10.54 8.00
C TYR A 21 8.93 10.88 6.53
N ARG A 22 8.71 12.15 6.24
CA ARG A 22 8.45 12.61 4.87
C ARG A 22 9.63 12.31 3.95
N GLU A 23 10.84 12.63 4.38
CA GLU A 23 12.08 12.37 3.63
C GLU A 23 12.33 10.87 3.47
N ALA A 24 12.13 10.08 4.54
CA ALA A 24 12.38 8.64 4.50
C ALA A 24 11.37 7.85 3.66
N LEU A 25 10.14 8.34 3.53
CA LEU A 25 9.04 7.64 2.85
C LEU A 25 8.72 8.20 1.46
N SER A 26 9.45 9.21 0.97
CA SER A 26 9.18 9.81 -0.34
C SER A 26 10.31 9.57 -1.34
N ASP A 27 9.96 9.61 -2.61
CA ASP A 27 10.86 9.48 -3.78
C ASP A 27 11.75 8.21 -3.75
N LEU A 28 11.14 7.07 -3.40
CA LEU A 28 11.80 5.74 -3.42
C LEU A 28 11.14 4.78 -4.42
N GLN A 29 11.87 3.74 -4.82
CA GLN A 29 11.29 2.63 -5.59
C GLN A 29 10.43 1.74 -4.71
N SER A 30 9.27 1.30 -5.22
CA SER A 30 8.39 0.40 -4.49
C SER A 30 9.01 -0.99 -4.36
N PRO A 31 9.08 -1.57 -3.15
CA PRO A 31 9.55 -2.95 -2.95
C PRO A 31 8.67 -4.00 -3.62
N LEU A 32 7.39 -3.68 -3.90
CA LEU A 32 6.45 -4.59 -4.55
C LEU A 32 6.56 -4.57 -6.08
N ASN A 33 7.03 -3.45 -6.64
CA ASN A 33 7.23 -3.27 -8.07
C ASN A 33 8.35 -2.22 -8.29
N PRO A 34 9.57 -2.65 -8.65
CA PRO A 34 10.71 -1.73 -8.85
C PRO A 34 10.52 -0.67 -9.93
N CYS A 35 9.58 -0.86 -10.87
CA CYS A 35 9.24 0.12 -11.90
C CYS A 35 8.36 1.27 -11.38
N VAL A 36 7.82 1.15 -10.16
CA VAL A 36 6.94 2.16 -9.56
C VAL A 36 7.75 3.01 -8.59
N ILE A 37 7.75 4.33 -8.83
CA ILE A 37 8.32 5.32 -7.91
C ILE A 37 7.22 5.79 -6.95
N LEU A 38 7.42 5.57 -5.66
CA LEU A 38 6.61 6.12 -4.59
C LEU A 38 7.07 7.55 -4.34
N SER A 39 6.31 8.52 -4.85
CA SER A 39 6.67 9.95 -4.73
C SER A 39 6.30 10.50 -3.35
N GLU A 40 5.55 11.61 -3.27
CA GLU A 40 5.09 12.15 -1.99
C GLU A 40 3.86 11.38 -1.48
N LEU A 41 3.81 11.17 -0.17
CA LEU A 41 2.61 10.66 0.51
C LEU A 41 1.45 11.66 0.41
N TYR A 42 0.27 11.17 0.05
CA TYR A 42 -1.00 11.85 0.22
C TYR A 42 -1.55 11.56 1.63
N VAL A 43 -0.99 12.25 2.63
CA VAL A 43 -1.23 12.00 4.06
C VAL A 43 -2.73 11.98 4.41
N GLU A 44 -3.52 12.86 3.82
CA GLU A 44 -4.95 13.00 4.08
C GLU A 44 -5.75 11.74 3.71
N LYS A 45 -5.27 10.99 2.69
CA LYS A 45 -5.84 9.71 2.25
C LYS A 45 -5.26 8.51 3.01
N CYS A 46 -4.17 8.69 3.76
CA CYS A 46 -3.58 7.63 4.58
C CYS A 46 -4.47 7.30 5.80
N LYS A 47 -4.50 6.03 6.17
CA LYS A 47 -5.31 5.51 7.30
C LYS A 47 -4.67 4.26 7.88
N TYR A 48 -5.11 3.84 9.06
CA TYR A 48 -4.86 2.48 9.58
C TYR A 48 -6.19 1.71 9.64
N MET A 49 -6.13 0.39 9.53
CA MET A 49 -7.32 -0.46 9.63
C MET A 49 -7.61 -0.85 11.08
N ASP A 50 -8.87 -1.14 11.39
CA ASP A 50 -9.30 -1.40 12.78
C ASP A 50 -9.03 -2.84 13.26
N SER A 51 -8.39 -3.70 12.46
CA SER A 51 -8.03 -5.05 12.87
C SER A 51 -6.99 -5.08 14.01
N LYS A 52 -6.73 -6.26 14.57
CA LYS A 52 -5.83 -6.46 15.73
C LYS A 52 -4.44 -5.85 15.52
N MET A 53 -3.86 -6.07 14.33
CA MET A 53 -2.48 -5.65 14.01
C MET A 53 -2.37 -4.23 13.42
N LYS A 54 -3.49 -3.49 13.30
CA LYS A 54 -3.54 -2.09 12.84
C LYS A 54 -2.70 -1.81 11.58
N PRO A 55 -2.88 -2.56 10.48
CA PRO A 55 -2.10 -2.36 9.27
C PRO A 55 -2.32 -0.96 8.70
N LEU A 56 -1.25 -0.36 8.17
CA LEU A 56 -1.24 0.99 7.63
C LEU A 56 -1.57 0.94 6.14
N TRP A 57 -2.45 1.82 5.69
CA TRP A 57 -2.76 2.09 4.30
C TRP A 57 -2.12 3.43 3.93
N LEU A 58 -1.05 3.35 3.15
CA LEU A 58 -0.28 4.49 2.64
C LEU A 58 -0.72 4.78 1.21
N VAL A 59 -0.92 6.05 0.90
CA VAL A 59 -1.34 6.50 -0.44
C VAL A 59 -0.30 7.48 -0.93
N TYR A 60 0.22 7.24 -2.14
CA TYR A 60 1.20 8.09 -2.80
C TYR A 60 0.57 8.83 -3.96
N ASN A 61 1.01 10.06 -4.15
CA ASN A 61 0.71 10.82 -5.36
C ASN A 61 1.45 10.20 -6.55
N ASN A 62 0.81 10.17 -7.70
CA ASN A 62 1.46 9.78 -8.95
C ASN A 62 1.82 11.05 -9.72
N LYS A 63 3.11 11.38 -9.78
CA LYS A 63 3.60 12.61 -10.42
C LYS A 63 3.65 12.51 -11.96
N VAL A 64 3.49 11.31 -12.55
CA VAL A 64 3.90 11.08 -13.95
C VAL A 64 2.72 10.94 -14.92
N PHE A 65 1.55 10.44 -14.49
CA PHE A 65 0.45 10.15 -15.43
C PHE A 65 -0.98 10.47 -14.96
N GLY A 66 -1.13 11.33 -13.95
CA GLY A 66 -2.40 12.02 -13.68
C GLY A 66 -3.58 11.21 -13.14
N GLU A 67 -3.65 9.87 -13.26
CA GLU A 67 -4.95 9.22 -13.02
C GLU A 67 -5.06 8.17 -11.90
N ASP A 68 -3.98 7.57 -11.37
CA ASP A 68 -4.14 6.67 -10.22
C ASP A 68 -3.09 6.88 -9.12
N SER A 69 -3.58 7.16 -7.91
CA SER A 69 -2.76 7.17 -6.69
C SER A 69 -2.33 5.75 -6.35
N VAL A 70 -1.06 5.56 -6.00
CA VAL A 70 -0.52 4.24 -5.64
C VAL A 70 -0.80 3.96 -4.17
N GLY A 71 -1.51 2.88 -3.87
CA GLY A 71 -1.77 2.40 -2.51
C GLY A 71 -0.82 1.30 -2.09
N VAL A 72 -0.26 1.39 -0.90
CA VAL A 72 0.57 0.34 -0.28
C VAL A 72 0.04 0.03 1.12
N ILE A 73 -0.13 -1.25 1.43
CA ILE A 73 -0.48 -1.70 2.77
C ILE A 73 0.77 -2.20 3.48
N PHE A 74 1.13 -1.55 4.60
CA PHE A 74 2.15 -2.05 5.50
C PHE A 74 1.48 -2.86 6.62
N LYS A 75 1.79 -4.14 6.70
CA LYS A 75 1.36 -5.03 7.77
C LYS A 75 2.56 -5.41 8.63
N ASN A 76 2.41 -5.26 9.94
CA ASN A 76 3.43 -5.68 10.91
C ASN A 76 2.84 -6.70 11.88
N GLY A 77 3.53 -7.82 12.06
CA GLY A 77 3.15 -8.92 12.94
C GLY A 77 2.10 -9.89 12.37
N ASP A 78 1.65 -9.69 11.13
CA ASP A 78 1.02 -10.74 10.32
C ASP A 78 2.11 -11.47 9.50
N ASP A 79 2.04 -12.79 9.37
CA ASP A 79 2.90 -13.55 8.47
C ASP A 79 2.30 -13.60 7.06
N LEU A 80 2.94 -12.93 6.11
CA LEU A 80 2.45 -12.79 4.73
C LEU A 80 2.99 -13.87 3.77
N ARG A 81 3.73 -14.87 4.25
CA ARG A 81 4.32 -15.91 3.38
C ARG A 81 3.25 -16.70 2.62
N GLN A 82 2.13 -17.02 3.27
CA GLN A 82 1.04 -17.75 2.64
C GLN A 82 0.29 -16.91 1.60
N ASP A 83 -0.02 -15.65 1.91
CA ASP A 83 -0.63 -14.72 0.95
C ASP A 83 0.26 -14.57 -0.29
N MET A 84 1.58 -14.42 -0.10
CA MET A 84 2.54 -14.28 -1.19
C MET A 84 2.53 -15.50 -2.11
N LEU A 85 2.60 -16.72 -1.57
CA LEU A 85 2.53 -17.95 -2.34
C LEU A 85 1.20 -18.08 -3.09
N THR A 86 0.08 -17.75 -2.42
CA THR A 86 -1.25 -17.82 -3.01
C THR A 86 -1.38 -16.88 -4.21
N LEU A 87 -0.91 -15.64 -4.09
CA LEU A 87 -0.90 -14.69 -5.21
C LEU A 87 0.07 -15.08 -6.32
N GLN A 88 1.16 -15.79 -6.01
CA GLN A 88 2.04 -16.36 -7.04
C GLN A 88 1.33 -17.49 -7.81
N MET A 89 0.60 -18.36 -7.11
CA MET A 89 -0.18 -19.43 -7.76
C MET A 89 -1.29 -18.86 -8.65
N LEU A 90 -2.00 -17.82 -8.21
CA LEU A 90 -3.00 -17.15 -9.05
C LEU A 90 -2.39 -16.53 -10.32
N ARG A 91 -1.19 -15.95 -10.23
CA ARG A 91 -0.45 -15.44 -11.40
C ARG A 91 -0.03 -16.55 -12.35
N LEU A 92 0.37 -17.71 -11.82
CA LEU A 92 0.69 -18.87 -12.65
C LEU A 92 -0.56 -19.41 -13.37
N MET A 93 -1.69 -19.51 -12.68
CA MET A 93 -2.96 -19.93 -13.28
C MET A 93 -3.40 -18.98 -14.41
N ASP A 94 -3.33 -17.67 -14.16
CA ASP A 94 -3.62 -16.63 -15.16
C ASP A 94 -2.73 -16.76 -16.41
N LEU A 95 -1.43 -17.01 -16.21
CA LEU A 95 -0.49 -17.25 -17.31
C LEU A 95 -0.86 -18.49 -18.13
N LEU A 96 -1.14 -19.62 -17.47
CA LEU A 96 -1.49 -20.87 -18.15
C LEU A 96 -2.81 -20.78 -18.93
N TRP A 97 -3.83 -20.10 -18.38
CA TRP A 97 -5.08 -19.88 -19.09
C TRP A 97 -4.90 -19.00 -20.31
N LYS A 98 -4.11 -17.93 -20.21
CA LYS A 98 -3.79 -17.06 -21.35
C LYS A 98 -3.02 -17.78 -22.44
N GLU A 99 -2.08 -18.66 -22.09
CA GLU A 99 -1.38 -19.52 -23.04
C GLU A 99 -2.34 -20.48 -23.77
N ALA A 100 -3.39 -20.94 -23.10
CA ALA A 100 -4.47 -21.74 -23.70
C ALA A 100 -5.51 -20.90 -24.47
N GLY A 101 -5.32 -19.58 -24.60
CA GLY A 101 -6.24 -18.68 -25.30
C GLY A 101 -7.48 -18.28 -24.50
N LEU A 102 -7.48 -18.49 -23.18
CA LEU A 102 -8.56 -18.12 -22.27
C LEU A 102 -8.13 -16.97 -21.37
N ASP A 103 -8.68 -15.77 -21.58
CA ASP A 103 -8.46 -14.60 -20.72
C ASP A 103 -9.66 -14.42 -19.78
N LEU A 104 -9.43 -14.49 -18.46
CA LEU A 104 -10.47 -14.46 -17.42
C LEU A 104 -10.54 -13.12 -16.65
N ARG A 105 -10.15 -12.03 -17.31
CA ARG A 105 -10.19 -10.66 -16.75
C ARG A 105 -11.53 -10.26 -16.16
#